data_AF-A0A967SQK4-F1
#
_entry.id   AF-A0A967SQK4-F1
#
_cell.length_a   1.000
_cell.length_b   1.000
_cell.length_c   1.000
_cell.angle_alpha   90.00
_cell.angle_beta   90.00
_cell.angle_gamma   90.00
#
_symmetry.space_group_name_H-M   'P 1'
#
loop_
_entity.id
_entity.type
_entity.pdbx_description
1 polymer ?
#
loop_
_entity_poly.entity_id
_entity_poly.type
_entity_poly.pdbx_seq_one_letter_code
_entity_poly.pdbx_strand_id
1 'polypeptide(L)'
;LRGLFIRGQLSYLPGIKELEEMEFQLSRDLFETGRLQLTYGRNFIGSFNSLSLNLTIDFNKVRSNTSARTTGSQIAINQSLRGSIGYDSYGNQLLFNNRQQVGQAGAAVRLFVD
;
A
#
# COMPACT_ATOMS: atom_id res chain seq x y z
N LEU A 1 -0.27 -5.88 17.17
CA LEU A 1 -1.43 -5.00 17.38
C LEU A 1 -2.38 -5.19 16.21
N ARG A 2 -3.46 -5.95 16.41
CA ARG A 2 -4.63 -5.93 15.53
C ARG A 2 -5.45 -4.72 15.93
N GLY A 3 -5.82 -3.84 15.01
CA GLY A 3 -6.53 -2.65 15.43
C GLY A 3 -7.01 -1.71 14.34
N LEU A 4 -7.77 -0.72 14.82
CA LEU A 4 -8.13 0.47 14.08
C LEU A 4 -7.08 1.55 14.34
N PHE A 5 -6.58 2.15 13.28
CA PHE A 5 -5.69 3.29 13.30
C PHE A 5 -6.39 4.46 12.62
N ILE A 6 -6.33 5.62 13.26
CA ILE A 6 -6.85 6.87 12.74
C ILE A 6 -5.72 7.90 12.83
N ARG A 7 -5.48 8.64 11.75
CA ARG A 7 -4.53 9.76 11.72
C ARG A 7 -5.17 10.96 11.06
N GLY A 8 -5.03 12.12 11.71
CA GLY A 8 -5.17 13.42 11.06
C GLY A 8 -3.78 14.05 10.89
N GLN A 9 -3.55 14.71 9.77
CA GLN A 9 -2.33 15.46 9.49
C GLN A 9 -2.70 16.80 8.85
N LEU A 10 -1.96 17.84 9.21
CA LEU A 10 -2.11 19.19 8.67
C LEU A 10 -0.71 19.77 8.43
N SER A 11 -0.47 20.23 7.20
CA SER A 11 0.80 20.80 6.77
C SER A 11 0.62 22.31 6.53
N TYR A 12 1.51 23.12 7.11
CA TYR A 12 1.53 24.57 6.96
C TYR A 12 2.89 25.01 6.43
N LEU A 13 2.91 25.91 5.44
CA LEU A 13 4.13 26.44 4.84
C LEU A 13 4.39 27.88 5.34
N PRO A 14 5.33 28.08 6.26
CA PRO A 14 5.61 29.41 6.82
C PRO A 14 6.10 30.42 5.77
N GLY A 15 6.76 29.95 4.70
CA GLY A 15 7.33 30.80 3.65
C GLY A 15 6.28 31.59 2.87
N ILE A 16 5.10 30.99 2.63
CA ILE A 16 3.97 31.62 1.93
C ILE A 16 2.80 31.92 2.86
N LYS A 17 2.93 31.58 4.15
CA LYS A 17 1.92 31.74 5.20
C LYS A 17 0.59 31.03 4.92
N GLU A 18 0.62 29.98 4.12
CA GLU A 18 -0.56 29.22 3.71
C GLU A 18 -0.54 27.80 4.30
N LEU A 19 -1.75 27.28 4.50
CA LEU A 19 -1.94 25.87 4.79
C LEU A 19 -1.78 25.10 3.48
N GLU A 20 -0.94 24.08 3.46
CA GLU A 20 -0.63 23.32 2.24
C GLU A 20 -1.61 22.17 2.07
N GLU A 21 -1.78 21.35 3.10
CA GLU A 21 -2.52 20.10 3.02
C GLU A 21 -3.18 19.73 4.35
N MET A 22 -4.35 19.11 4.25
CA MET A 22 -5.00 18.40 5.34
C MET A 22 -5.28 16.97 4.89
N GLU A 23 -4.87 15.98 5.68
CA GLU A 23 -5.07 14.56 5.42
C GLU A 23 -5.76 13.87 6.60
N PHE A 24 -6.69 12.97 6.29
CA PHE A 24 -7.31 12.05 7.22
C PHE A 24 -7.12 10.61 6.72
N GLN A 25 -6.55 9.75 7.56
CA GLN A 25 -6.35 8.34 7.29
C GLN A 25 -7.10 7.46 8.30
N LEU A 26 -7.78 6.46 7.78
CA LEU A 26 -8.37 5.34 8.50
C LEU A 26 -7.69 4.05 8.03
N SER A 27 -7.15 3.25 8.94
CA SER A 27 -6.60 1.93 8.63
C SER A 27 -7.15 0.89 9.59
N ARG A 28 -7.62 -0.23 9.06
CA ARG A 28 -8.17 -1.32 9.86
C ARG A 28 -7.65 -2.65 9.34
N ASP A 29 -7.22 -3.51 10.25
CA ASP A 29 -6.94 -4.90 9.91
C ASP A 29 -8.24 -5.63 9.57
N LEU A 30 -8.22 -6.38 8.47
CA LEU A 30 -9.30 -7.24 8.02
C LEU A 30 -8.94 -8.68 8.35
N PHE A 31 -9.73 -9.33 9.21
CA PHE A 31 -9.42 -10.67 9.72
C PHE A 31 -8.00 -10.73 10.31
N GLU A 32 -7.27 -11.82 10.10
CA GLU A 32 -5.89 -11.99 10.55
C GLU A 32 -4.86 -11.75 9.45
N THR A 33 -5.32 -11.60 8.20
CA THR A 33 -4.51 -11.66 6.99
C THR A 33 -4.62 -10.43 6.12
N GLY A 34 -5.47 -9.47 6.47
CA GLY A 34 -5.73 -8.32 5.61
C GLY A 34 -5.58 -6.99 6.32
N ARG A 35 -5.46 -5.94 5.51
CA ARG A 35 -5.54 -4.55 5.97
C ARG A 35 -6.19 -3.69 4.90
N LEU A 36 -7.16 -2.90 5.31
CA LEU A 36 -7.76 -1.84 4.50
C LEU A 36 -7.30 -0.49 5.02
N GLN A 37 -6.89 0.40 4.13
CA GLN A 37 -6.55 1.78 4.44
C GLN A 37 -7.31 2.71 3.51
N LEU A 38 -7.98 3.70 4.07
CA LEU A 38 -8.64 4.77 3.36
C LEU A 38 -7.99 6.09 3.78
N THR A 39 -7.63 6.92 2.81
CA THR A 39 -7.01 8.22 3.04
C THR A 39 -7.74 9.26 2.22
N TYR A 40 -8.17 10.35 2.83
CA TYR A 40 -8.73 11.52 2.16
C TYR A 40 -7.84 12.72 2.45
N GLY A 41 -7.56 13.53 1.44
CA GLY A 41 -6.73 14.71 1.55
C GLY A 41 -7.26 15.89 0.75
N ARG A 42 -7.03 17.11 1.25
CA ARG A 42 -7.26 18.37 0.55
C ARG A 42 -5.92 19.10 0.46
N ASN A 43 -5.47 19.35 -0.76
CA ASN A 43 -4.37 20.28 -1.00
C ASN A 43 -4.95 21.67 -1.29
N PHE A 44 -4.57 22.66 -0.50
CA PHE A 44 -5.14 24.01 -0.56
C PHE A 44 -4.42 24.88 -1.59
N ILE A 45 -3.10 24.71 -1.72
CA ILE A 45 -2.26 25.44 -2.69
C ILE A 45 -2.62 25.03 -4.11
N GLY A 46 -2.64 23.73 -4.38
CA GLY A 46 -3.05 23.15 -5.67
C GLY A 46 -4.57 23.05 -5.86
N SER A 47 -5.35 23.37 -4.83
CA SER A 47 -6.82 23.39 -4.86
C SER A 47 -7.50 22.08 -5.30
N PHE A 48 -6.87 20.92 -5.05
CA PHE A 48 -7.41 19.61 -5.41
C PHE A 48 -7.67 18.73 -4.17
N ASN A 49 -8.53 17.74 -4.36
CA ASN A 49 -8.75 16.67 -3.38
C ASN A 49 -8.01 15.42 -3.82
N SER A 50 -7.64 14.58 -2.86
CA SER A 50 -7.19 13.22 -3.11
C SER A 50 -7.95 12.23 -2.25
N LEU A 51 -8.24 11.06 -2.81
CA LEU A 51 -8.81 9.93 -2.09
C LEU A 51 -8.00 8.69 -2.47
N SER A 52 -7.54 7.93 -1.49
CA SER A 52 -6.79 6.70 -1.70
C SER A 52 -7.37 5.55 -0.89
N LEU A 53 -7.58 4.42 -1.55
CA LEU A 53 -7.97 3.15 -0.96
C LEU A 53 -6.87 2.13 -1.21
N ASN A 54 -6.36 1.51 -0.14
CA ASN A 54 -5.35 0.47 -0.21
C ASN A 54 -5.85 -0.78 0.51
N LEU A 55 -5.95 -1.89 -0.21
CA LEU A 55 -6.31 -3.20 0.30
C LEU A 55 -5.11 -4.11 0.19
N THR A 56 -4.66 -4.64 1.31
CA THR A 56 -3.63 -5.69 1.38
C THR A 56 -4.26 -6.97 1.89
N ILE A 57 -3.97 -8.09 1.23
CA ILE A 57 -4.36 -9.44 1.68
C ILE A 57 -3.15 -10.36 1.59
N ASP A 58 -2.84 -11.00 2.71
CA ASP A 58 -1.81 -12.01 2.87
C ASP A 58 -2.41 -13.41 2.74
N PHE A 59 -2.24 -14.02 1.57
CA PHE A 59 -2.43 -15.46 1.44
C PHE A 59 -1.19 -16.20 1.93
N ASN A 60 -1.31 -17.50 2.15
CA ASN A 60 -0.22 -18.34 2.66
C ASN A 60 1.07 -18.26 1.82
N LYS A 61 0.96 -18.07 0.51
CA LYS A 61 2.08 -18.12 -0.45
C LYS A 61 2.30 -16.83 -1.24
N VAL A 62 1.32 -15.93 -1.26
CA VAL A 62 1.33 -14.69 -2.04
C VAL A 62 0.65 -13.58 -1.24
N ARG A 63 1.19 -12.37 -1.27
CA ARG A 63 0.48 -11.16 -0.87
C ARG A 63 -0.10 -10.48 -2.10
N SER A 64 -1.38 -10.11 -2.01
CA SER A 64 -1.99 -9.16 -2.93
C SER A 64 -2.03 -7.77 -2.29
N ASN A 65 -1.72 -6.74 -3.07
CA ASN A 65 -1.97 -5.36 -2.71
C ASN A 65 -2.63 -4.64 -3.89
N THR A 66 -3.83 -4.13 -3.63
CA THR A 66 -4.60 -3.31 -4.57
C THR A 66 -4.70 -1.91 -4.02
N SER A 67 -4.30 -0.92 -4.80
CA SER A 67 -4.40 0.49 -4.46
C SER A 67 -5.17 1.24 -5.54
N ALA A 68 -6.15 2.05 -5.15
CA ALA A 68 -6.78 3.03 -6.01
C ALA A 68 -6.55 4.42 -5.43
N ARG A 69 -6.18 5.38 -6.27
CA ARG A 69 -6.00 6.78 -5.88
C ARG A 69 -6.62 7.69 -6.91
N THR A 70 -7.42 8.65 -6.46
CA THR A 70 -7.80 9.83 -7.23
C THR A 70 -7.08 11.05 -6.68
N THR A 71 -6.62 11.93 -7.56
CA THR A 71 -5.98 13.20 -7.21
C THR A 71 -6.39 14.22 -8.25
N GLY A 72 -7.19 15.22 -7.84
CA GLY A 72 -7.88 16.10 -8.77
C GLY A 72 -8.82 15.31 -9.69
N SER A 73 -8.61 15.41 -11.01
CA SER A 73 -9.36 14.67 -12.03
C SER A 73 -8.72 13.34 -12.44
N GLN A 74 -7.52 13.04 -11.94
CA GLN A 74 -6.76 11.86 -12.33
C GLN A 74 -7.10 10.67 -11.42
N ILE A 75 -7.14 9.48 -12.01
CA ILE A 75 -7.32 8.22 -11.29
C ILE A 75 -6.18 7.26 -11.64
N ALA A 76 -5.64 6.58 -10.63
CA ALA A 76 -4.64 5.54 -10.78
C ALA A 76 -5.07 4.32 -9.98
N ILE A 77 -5.06 3.15 -10.62
CA ILE A 77 -5.36 1.88 -9.98
C ILE A 77 -4.17 0.96 -10.21
N ASN A 78 -3.62 0.40 -9.14
CA ASN A 78 -2.53 -0.56 -9.20
C ASN A 78 -2.93 -1.82 -8.46
N GLN A 79 -2.57 -2.96 -9.02
CA GLN A 79 -2.63 -4.25 -8.36
C GLN A 79 -1.25 -4.90 -8.43
N SER A 80 -0.80 -5.42 -7.29
CA SER A 80 0.48 -6.10 -7.19
C SER A 80 0.32 -7.41 -6.45
N LEU A 81 0.95 -8.44 -6.99
CA LEU A 81 1.06 -9.76 -6.38
C LEU A 81 2.53 -10.00 -6.06
N ARG A 82 2.82 -10.37 -4.81
CA ARG A 82 4.17 -10.66 -4.36
C ARG A 82 4.22 -12.02 -3.69
N GLY A 83 5.08 -12.88 -4.19
CA GLY A 83 5.43 -14.15 -3.56
C GLY A 83 6.89 -14.48 -3.88
N SER A 84 7.36 -15.58 -3.34
CA SER A 84 8.70 -16.12 -3.63
C SER A 84 8.59 -17.59 -3.99
N ILE A 85 9.47 -18.01 -4.89
CA ILE A 85 9.66 -19.41 -5.29
C ILE A 85 11.11 -19.76 -4.97
N GLY A 86 11.32 -20.83 -4.21
CA GLY A 86 12.63 -21.41 -3.92
C GLY A 86 12.68 -22.86 -4.40
N TYR A 87 13.88 -23.33 -4.73
CA TYR A 87 14.14 -24.74 -5.03
C TYR A 87 15.10 -25.31 -3.99
N ASP A 88 14.70 -26.42 -3.39
CA ASP A 88 15.53 -27.20 -2.47
C ASP A 88 16.02 -28.46 -3.20
N SER A 89 17.33 -28.46 -3.51
CA SER A 89 17.98 -29.54 -4.25
C SER A 89 18.14 -30.83 -3.46
N TYR A 90 18.15 -30.77 -2.13
CA TYR A 90 18.28 -31.96 -1.28
C TYR A 90 16.96 -32.72 -1.18
N GLY A 91 15.85 -31.99 -1.05
CA GLY A 91 14.50 -32.56 -1.03
C GLY A 91 13.86 -32.70 -2.42
N ASN A 92 14.51 -32.22 -3.48
CA ASN A 92 13.97 -32.08 -4.83
C ASN A 92 12.55 -31.45 -4.87
N GLN A 93 12.37 -30.34 -4.15
CA GLN A 93 11.06 -29.72 -3.93
C GLN A 93 11.06 -28.22 -4.23
N LEU A 94 9.92 -27.72 -4.71
CA LEU A 94 9.66 -26.30 -4.90
C LEU A 94 8.92 -25.73 -3.69
N LEU A 95 9.45 -24.63 -3.15
CA LEU A 95 8.92 -23.94 -1.99
C LEU A 95 8.29 -22.62 -2.43
N PHE A 96 7.02 -22.42 -2.05
CA PHE A 96 6.30 -21.18 -2.31
C PHE A 96 6.06 -20.45 -0.99
N ASN A 97 6.40 -19.17 -0.92
CA ASN A 97 6.32 -18.44 0.35
C ASN A 97 5.96 -16.96 0.19
N ASN A 98 5.19 -16.46 1.16
CA ASN A 98 4.89 -15.03 1.38
C ASN A 98 5.72 -14.45 2.55
N ARG A 99 7.01 -14.80 2.66
CA ARG A 99 7.89 -14.29 3.72
C ARG A 99 8.22 -12.81 3.48
N GLN A 100 8.03 -11.97 4.50
CA GLN A 100 8.42 -10.55 4.52
C GLN A 100 9.95 -10.33 4.65
N GLN A 101 10.78 -11.30 4.26
CA GLN A 101 12.25 -11.29 4.47
C GLN A 101 13.05 -11.23 3.15
N VAL A 102 12.48 -10.70 2.07
CA VAL A 102 13.22 -10.57 0.81
C VAL A 102 14.16 -9.36 0.89
N GLY A 103 15.33 -9.60 1.48
CA GLY A 103 16.46 -8.67 1.59
C GLY A 103 17.81 -9.40 1.79
N GLN A 104 17.81 -10.74 1.82
CA GLN A 104 19.05 -11.53 1.87
C GLN A 104 19.23 -12.53 0.71
N ALA A 105 18.20 -12.80 -0.10
CA ALA A 105 18.30 -13.32 -1.47
C ALA A 105 16.88 -13.60 -1.97
N GLY A 106 16.50 -13.08 -3.14
CA GLY A 106 15.23 -13.41 -3.78
C GLY A 106 14.88 -12.41 -4.86
N ALA A 107 14.95 -12.86 -6.12
CA ALA A 107 14.60 -12.05 -7.28
C ALA A 107 13.12 -11.60 -7.22
N ALA A 108 12.86 -10.36 -7.64
CA ALA A 108 11.51 -9.80 -7.77
C ALA A 108 11.21 -9.51 -9.24
N VAL A 109 10.05 -9.96 -9.73
CA VAL A 109 9.54 -9.63 -11.07
C VAL A 109 8.48 -8.54 -10.93
N ARG A 110 8.70 -7.40 -11.60
CA ARG A 110 7.75 -6.29 -11.65
C ARG A 110 7.23 -6.16 -13.08
N LEU A 111 5.96 -6.50 -13.28
CA LEU A 111 5.28 -6.30 -14.56
C LEU A 111 4.67 -4.90 -14.58
N PHE A 112 4.96 -4.16 -15.64
CA PHE A 112 4.28 -2.92 -15.98
C PHE A 112 3.34 -3.23 -17.14
N VAL A 113 2.09 -2.78 -17.04
CA VAL A 113 1.14 -2.72 -18.15
C VAL A 113 0.92 -1.25 -18.42
N ASP A 114 1.19 -0.82 -19.65
CA ASP A 114 0.84 0.50 -20.19
C ASP A 114 -0.60 0.46 -20.71
#